data_AF-A0A6B2GC49-F1
#
_entry.id   AF-A0A6B2GC49-F1
#
_cell.length_a   1.000
_cell.length_b   1.000
_cell.length_c   1.000
_cell.angle_alpha   90.00
_cell.angle_beta   90.00
_cell.angle_gamma   90.00
#
_symmetry.space_group_name_H-M   'P 1'
#
loop_
_entity.id
_entity.type
_entity.pdbx_description
1 polymer ?
#
loop_
_entity_poly.entity_id
_entity_poly.type
_entity_poly.pdbx_seq_one_letter_code
_entity_poly.pdbx_strand_id
1 'polypeptide(L)'
;HISFPFFYQLSIKQKSSNDEWSEYKSEYKLNFTEEEETFRKKIFLKNSAFIVESNNNNMNYTLKMNHFGHLTSYERMSFFMPFSGKRLQEDQSPIFVGKEIPSKWDWRTLSVVSPVQNQLNCSSCYAFSAIDAIESQYAIHTGVLPNLSKQ
;
A
#
# COMPACT_ATOMS: atom_id res chain seq x y z
N HIS A 1 37.77 -9.06 -44.40
CA HIS A 1 37.85 -8.48 -43.06
C HIS A 1 36.60 -7.64 -42.80
N ILE A 2 35.61 -8.19 -42.09
CA ILE A 2 34.46 -7.42 -41.60
C ILE A 2 34.37 -7.71 -40.10
N SER A 3 34.69 -6.69 -39.32
CA SER A 3 34.69 -6.71 -37.86
C SER A 3 33.26 -6.58 -37.36
N PHE A 4 32.75 -7.58 -36.65
CA PHE A 4 31.51 -7.43 -35.88
C PHE A 4 31.79 -6.59 -34.63
N PRO A 5 30.98 -5.56 -34.33
CA PRO A 5 31.17 -4.78 -33.12
C PRO A 5 30.78 -5.62 -31.89
N PHE A 6 31.65 -5.55 -30.90
CA PHE A 6 31.48 -6.06 -29.54
C PHE A 6 30.09 -5.69 -28.99
N PHE A 7 29.29 -6.71 -28.68
CA PHE A 7 28.13 -6.52 -27.80
C PHE A 7 28.65 -6.14 -26.41
N TYR A 8 28.37 -4.91 -25.98
CA TYR A 8 28.46 -4.52 -24.57
C TYR A 8 27.46 -5.38 -23.80
N GLN A 9 27.97 -6.44 -23.17
CA GLN A 9 27.22 -7.23 -22.21
C GLN A 9 27.13 -6.38 -20.93
N LEU A 10 26.08 -5.57 -20.82
CA LEU A 10 25.69 -4.96 -19.54
C LEU A 10 25.43 -6.10 -18.55
N SER A 11 26.41 -6.35 -17.70
CA SER A 11 26.31 -7.28 -16.58
C SER A 11 25.23 -6.77 -15.63
N ILE A 12 24.02 -7.29 -15.77
CA ILE A 12 23.01 -7.22 -14.71
C ILE A 12 23.60 -8.10 -13.60
N LYS A 13 24.26 -7.48 -12.61
CA LYS A 13 24.58 -8.17 -11.36
C LYS A 13 23.24 -8.65 -10.78
N GLN A 14 22.97 -9.95 -10.87
CA GLN A 14 21.92 -10.56 -10.08
C GLN A 14 22.27 -10.31 -8.62
N LYS A 15 21.48 -9.45 -8.00
CA LYS A 15 21.65 -9.05 -6.61
C LYS A 15 21.44 -10.27 -5.73
N SER A 16 22.30 -10.47 -4.73
CA SER A 16 22.15 -11.60 -3.83
C SER A 16 20.90 -11.41 -2.98
N SER A 17 20.21 -12.50 -2.67
CA SER A 17 19.10 -12.53 -1.70
C SER A 17 19.47 -11.86 -0.37
N ASN A 18 20.75 -11.92 0.03
CA ASN A 18 21.23 -11.26 1.25
C ASN A 18 21.26 -9.73 1.11
N ASP A 19 21.62 -9.21 -0.06
CA ASP A 19 21.72 -7.78 -0.34
C ASP A 19 20.32 -7.15 -0.45
N GLU A 20 19.37 -7.87 -1.05
CA GLU A 20 17.96 -7.42 -1.09
C GLU A 20 17.34 -7.34 0.30
N TRP A 21 17.64 -8.31 1.17
CA TRP A 21 17.16 -8.32 2.54
C TRP A 21 17.75 -7.19 3.39
N SER A 22 19.05 -6.92 3.28
CA SER A 22 19.70 -5.85 4.04
C SER A 22 19.20 -4.47 3.61
N GLU A 23 19.02 -4.24 2.31
CA GLU A 23 18.44 -3.00 1.79
C GLU A 23 16.98 -2.83 2.21
N TYR A 24 16.18 -3.89 2.13
CA TYR A 24 14.80 -3.87 2.60
C TYR A 24 14.70 -3.45 4.08
N LYS A 25 15.55 -4.04 4.94
CA LYS A 25 15.58 -3.66 6.36
C LYS A 25 16.01 -2.20 6.54
N SER A 26 16.97 -1.73 5.75
CA SER A 26 17.42 -0.34 5.79
C SER A 26 16.30 0.64 5.38
N GLU A 27 15.61 0.36 4.27
CA GLU A 27 14.51 1.17 3.73
C GLU A 27 13.38 1.34 4.76
N TYR A 28 12.99 0.26 5.43
CA TYR A 28 11.88 0.25 6.38
C TYR A 28 12.32 0.36 7.85
N LYS A 29 13.60 0.61 8.11
CA LYS A 29 14.19 0.76 9.47
C LYS A 29 13.84 -0.41 10.39
N LEU A 30 13.97 -1.63 9.87
CA LEU A 30 13.64 -2.87 10.57
C LEU A 30 14.85 -3.44 11.30
N ASN A 31 14.65 -3.82 12.56
CA ASN A 31 15.63 -4.51 13.39
C ASN A 31 14.97 -5.74 14.01
N PHE A 32 15.65 -6.89 13.93
CA PHE A 32 15.19 -8.17 14.48
C PHE A 32 16.27 -8.76 15.38
N THR A 33 15.88 -9.61 16.32
CA THR A 33 16.83 -10.44 17.08
C THR A 33 17.45 -11.50 16.16
N GLU A 34 18.58 -12.08 16.56
CA GLU A 34 19.23 -13.14 15.77
C GLU A 34 18.29 -14.34 15.51
N GLU A 35 17.46 -14.66 16.51
CA GLU A 35 16.45 -15.72 16.42
C GLU A 35 15.34 -15.40 15.41
N GLU A 36 14.86 -14.16 15.38
CA GLU A 36 13.81 -13.72 14.45
C GLU A 36 14.33 -13.46 13.04
N GLU A 37 15.58 -13.03 12.89
CA GLU A 37 16.20 -12.63 11.62
C GLU A 37 16.04 -13.72 10.54
N THR A 38 16.32 -14.97 10.91
CA THR A 38 16.22 -16.11 10.00
C THR A 38 14.76 -16.36 9.57
N PHE A 39 13.83 -16.24 10.52
CA PHE A 39 12.41 -16.44 10.27
C PHE A 39 11.83 -15.34 9.38
N ARG A 40 12.11 -14.07 9.69
CA ARG A 40 11.63 -12.90 8.94
C ARG A 40 12.19 -12.86 7.53
N LYS A 41 13.47 -13.19 7.36
CA LYS A 41 14.09 -13.33 6.05
C LYS A 41 13.44 -14.42 5.21
N LYS A 42 13.11 -15.58 5.80
CA LYS A 42 12.40 -16.65 5.09
C LYS A 42 11.03 -16.19 4.56
N ILE A 43 10.29 -15.43 5.36
CA ILE A 43 9.01 -14.83 4.95
C ILE A 43 9.21 -13.83 3.82
N PHE A 44 10.19 -12.94 3.94
CA PHE A 44 10.53 -11.95 2.92
C PHE A 44 10.82 -12.61 1.56
N LEU A 45 11.63 -13.67 1.54
CA LEU A 45 11.95 -14.39 0.31
C LEU A 45 10.73 -15.07 -0.30
N LYS A 46 9.87 -15.66 0.54
CA LYS A 46 8.60 -16.24 0.09
C LYS A 46 7.69 -15.18 -0.55
N ASN A 47 7.58 -14.01 0.07
CA ASN A 47 6.77 -12.90 -0.45
C ASN A 47 7.39 -12.30 -1.73
N SER A 48 8.71 -12.23 -1.82
CA SER A 48 9.42 -11.77 -3.04
C SER A 48 9.16 -12.71 -4.22
N ALA A 49 9.26 -14.03 -4.01
CA ALA A 49 8.92 -15.03 -5.02
C ALA A 49 7.46 -14.91 -5.48
N PHE A 50 6.53 -14.74 -4.54
CA PHE A 50 5.11 -14.52 -4.82
C PHE A 50 4.86 -13.27 -5.68
N ILE A 51 5.58 -12.17 -5.44
CA ILE A 51 5.49 -10.94 -6.23
C ILE A 51 5.94 -11.19 -7.67
N VAL A 52 7.09 -11.84 -7.86
CA VAL A 52 7.62 -12.16 -9.20
C VAL A 52 6.66 -13.06 -9.97
N GLU A 53 6.19 -14.14 -9.35
CA GLU A 53 5.23 -15.07 -9.94
C GLU A 53 3.92 -14.35 -10.34
N SER A 54 3.36 -13.55 -9.43
CA SER A 54 2.10 -12.83 -9.68
C SER A 54 2.23 -11.83 -10.82
N ASN A 55 3.36 -11.12 -10.92
CA ASN A 55 3.60 -10.15 -11.99
C ASN A 55 3.80 -10.81 -13.36
N ASN A 56 4.28 -12.06 -13.40
CA ASN A 56 4.42 -12.83 -14.64
C ASN A 56 3.07 -13.36 -15.16
N ASN A 57 2.04 -13.40 -14.31
CA ASN A 57 0.70 -13.89 -14.69
C ASN A 57 -0.14 -12.87 -15.49
N ASN A 58 0.44 -11.73 -15.89
CA ASN A 58 -0.19 -10.70 -16.72
C ASN A 58 -1.57 -10.23 -16.23
N MET A 59 -1.67 -10.03 -14.91
CA MET A 59 -2.87 -9.52 -14.24
C MET A 59 -3.08 -8.03 -14.56
N ASN A 60 -4.28 -7.50 -14.30
CA ASN A 60 -4.58 -6.06 -14.43
C ASN A 60 -3.97 -5.20 -13.30
N TYR A 61 -3.13 -5.79 -12.45
CA TYR A 61 -2.37 -5.12 -11.40
C TYR A 61 -0.97 -5.74 -11.30
N THR A 62 -0.06 -4.98 -10.71
CA THR A 62 1.28 -5.47 -10.35
C THR A 62 1.51 -5.34 -8.86
N LEU A 63 2.34 -6.23 -8.33
CA LEU A 63 2.78 -6.24 -6.95
C LEU A 63 4.21 -5.69 -6.87
N LYS A 64 4.51 -5.04 -5.74
CA LYS A 64 5.85 -4.58 -5.39
C LYS A 64 6.08 -4.86 -3.91
N MET A 65 7.34 -5.14 -3.55
CA MET A 65 7.74 -5.27 -2.17
C MET A 65 7.44 -3.97 -1.41
N ASN A 66 6.87 -4.08 -0.21
CA ASN A 66 6.52 -2.95 0.64
C ASN A 66 6.82 -3.27 2.11
N HIS A 67 6.50 -2.35 3.03
CA HIS A 67 6.77 -2.50 4.47
C HIS A 67 6.19 -3.78 5.12
N PHE A 68 5.25 -4.49 4.49
CA PHE A 68 4.72 -5.77 4.97
C PHE A 68 5.48 -7.01 4.48
N GLY A 69 6.55 -6.83 3.72
CA GLY A 69 7.35 -7.92 3.12
C GLY A 69 7.83 -9.00 4.10
N HIS A 70 8.13 -8.64 5.35
CA HIS A 70 8.59 -9.56 6.39
C HIS A 70 7.46 -10.23 7.21
N LEU A 71 6.21 -9.94 6.88
CA LEU A 71 5.04 -10.44 7.62
C LEU A 71 4.36 -11.61 6.92
N THR A 72 3.89 -12.56 7.72
CA THR A 72 2.97 -13.59 7.26
C THR A 72 1.62 -12.98 6.86
N SER A 73 0.81 -13.73 6.12
CA SER A 73 -0.56 -13.31 5.79
C SER A 73 -1.40 -13.06 7.05
N TYR A 74 -1.22 -13.88 8.08
CA TYR A 74 -1.95 -13.75 9.35
C TYR A 74 -1.54 -12.49 10.12
N GLU A 75 -0.24 -12.25 10.29
CA GLU A 75 0.27 -11.03 10.93
C GLU A 75 -0.16 -9.78 10.15
N ARG A 76 -0.17 -9.85 8.82
CA ARG A 76 -0.64 -8.73 8.01
C ARG A 76 -2.13 -8.47 8.24
N MET A 77 -2.94 -9.53 8.30
CA MET A 77 -4.38 -9.44 8.47
C MET A 77 -4.77 -8.84 9.84
N SER A 78 -4.01 -9.15 10.90
CA SER A 78 -4.30 -8.63 12.24
C SER A 78 -4.18 -7.10 12.33
N PHE A 79 -3.40 -6.45 11.47
CA PHE A 79 -3.37 -4.98 11.40
C PHE A 79 -4.69 -4.37 10.89
N PHE A 80 -5.40 -5.07 10.00
CA PHE A 80 -6.54 -4.52 9.26
C PHE A 80 -7.92 -5.00 9.74
N MET A 81 -7.99 -6.07 10.53
CA MET A 81 -9.26 -6.71 10.91
C MET A 81 -9.50 -6.73 12.42
N PRO A 82 -9.84 -5.59 13.04
CA PRO A 82 -10.19 -5.54 14.46
C PRO A 82 -11.64 -5.99 14.75
N PHE A 83 -12.51 -6.08 13.75
CA PHE A 83 -13.95 -6.28 13.96
C PHE A 83 -14.49 -7.49 13.19
N SER A 84 -14.88 -8.53 13.93
CA SER A 84 -15.90 -9.48 13.51
C SER A 84 -17.28 -8.94 13.90
N GLY A 85 -17.95 -8.28 12.95
CA GLY A 85 -19.40 -8.09 13.00
C GLY A 85 -19.91 -6.79 13.60
N LYS A 86 -20.50 -5.97 12.73
CA LYS A 86 -21.84 -5.36 12.89
C LYS A 86 -22.47 -5.28 11.50
N ARG A 87 -23.79 -5.50 11.43
CA ARG A 87 -24.60 -5.37 10.20
C ARG A 87 -24.34 -4.01 9.57
N LEU A 88 -24.02 -3.99 8.27
CA LEU A 88 -24.22 -2.81 7.44
C LEU A 88 -25.69 -2.40 7.65
N GLN A 89 -25.95 -1.21 8.19
CA GLN A 89 -27.29 -0.66 8.14
C GLN A 89 -27.59 -0.35 6.67
N GLU A 90 -28.82 -0.64 6.24
CA GLU A 90 -29.27 -0.17 4.93
C GLU A 90 -29.21 1.35 4.91
N ASP A 91 -28.52 1.88 3.90
CA ASP A 91 -28.50 3.31 3.63
C ASP A 91 -29.90 3.74 3.20
N GLN A 92 -30.55 4.57 4.00
CA GLN A 92 -31.87 5.15 3.70
C GLN A 92 -31.77 6.53 3.05
N SER A 93 -30.57 6.95 2.64
CA SER A 93 -30.36 8.23 1.96
C SER A 93 -31.11 8.26 0.63
N PRO A 94 -31.74 9.39 0.27
CA PRO A 94 -32.44 9.51 -1.00
C PRO A 94 -31.45 9.36 -2.17
N ILE A 95 -31.81 8.55 -3.16
CA ILE A 95 -31.06 8.48 -4.41
C ILE A 95 -31.27 9.79 -5.16
N PHE A 96 -30.21 10.57 -5.30
CA PHE A 96 -30.26 11.81 -6.08
C PHE A 96 -30.20 11.49 -7.57
N VAL A 97 -31.36 11.48 -8.24
CA VAL A 97 -31.49 11.30 -9.69
C VAL A 97 -31.54 12.68 -10.32
N GLY A 98 -30.38 13.32 -10.55
CA GLY A 98 -30.40 14.70 -11.03
C GLY A 98 -29.04 15.33 -11.28
N LYS A 99 -28.22 14.77 -12.17
CA LYS A 99 -27.14 15.47 -12.89
C LYS A 99 -26.49 14.51 -13.88
N GLU A 100 -26.00 15.04 -15.00
CA GLU A 100 -25.03 14.32 -15.82
C GLU A 100 -23.75 14.15 -14.98
N ILE A 101 -23.42 12.89 -14.66
CA ILE A 101 -22.21 12.55 -13.93
C ILE A 101 -21.09 12.35 -14.96
N PRO A 102 -19.91 12.96 -14.76
CA PRO A 102 -18.79 12.77 -15.68
C PRO A 102 -18.34 11.30 -15.69
N SER A 103 -17.83 10.83 -16.82
CA SER A 103 -17.31 9.47 -16.96
C SER A 103 -16.06 9.19 -16.11
N LYS A 104 -15.38 10.25 -15.66
CA LYS A 104 -14.21 10.20 -14.76
C LYS A 104 -14.26 11.38 -13.80
N TRP A 105 -13.98 11.12 -12.53
CA TRP A 105 -13.91 12.14 -11.48
C TRP A 105 -12.80 11.83 -10.49
N ASP A 106 -12.04 12.85 -10.09
CA ASP A 106 -10.97 12.72 -9.11
C ASP A 106 -10.95 13.95 -8.18
N TRP A 107 -11.42 13.77 -6.95
CA TRP A 107 -11.47 14.82 -5.92
C TRP A 107 -10.09 15.40 -5.58
N ARG A 108 -9.01 14.65 -5.79
CA ARG A 108 -7.64 15.12 -5.50
C ARG A 108 -7.25 16.31 -6.37
N THR A 109 -7.83 16.44 -7.56
CA THR A 109 -7.59 17.57 -8.47
C THR A 109 -8.05 18.91 -7.91
N LEU A 110 -8.96 18.88 -6.93
CA LEU A 110 -9.49 20.07 -6.26
C LEU A 110 -8.75 20.40 -4.95
N SER A 111 -7.71 19.64 -4.59
CA SER A 111 -6.98 19.80 -3.32
C SER A 111 -7.89 19.70 -2.08
N VAL A 112 -8.99 18.94 -2.18
CA VAL A 112 -9.93 18.68 -1.07
C VAL A 112 -9.70 17.32 -0.42
N VAL A 113 -8.62 16.62 -0.77
CA VAL A 113 -8.30 15.30 -0.21
C VAL A 113 -7.00 15.42 0.57
N SER A 114 -7.04 14.99 1.83
CA SER A 114 -5.87 14.99 2.71
C SER A 114 -4.73 14.13 2.16
N PRO A 115 -3.46 14.46 2.46
CA PRO A 115 -2.32 13.61 2.12
C PRO A 115 -2.47 12.20 2.72
N VAL A 116 -1.83 11.22 2.07
CA VAL A 116 -1.81 9.84 2.58
C VAL A 116 -1.15 9.80 3.95
N GLN A 117 -1.83 9.20 4.92
CA GLN A 117 -1.34 9.01 6.29
C GLN A 117 -1.10 7.52 6.58
N ASN A 118 -0.41 7.23 7.68
CA ASN A 118 -0.08 5.86 8.10
C ASN A 118 -0.70 5.57 9.49
N GLN A 119 -1.61 4.60 9.55
CA GLN A 119 -2.22 4.11 10.80
C GLN A 119 -1.26 3.31 11.70
N LEU A 120 -0.03 3.09 11.22
CA LEU A 120 1.01 2.31 11.88
C LEU A 120 0.48 0.91 12.22
N ASN A 121 0.79 0.43 13.43
CA ASN A 121 0.40 -0.88 13.92
C ASN A 121 -0.96 -0.86 14.65
N CYS A 122 -1.76 0.19 14.45
CA CYS A 122 -3.08 0.31 15.04
C CYS A 122 -4.14 -0.09 14.01
N SER A 123 -5.14 -0.86 14.45
CA SER A 123 -6.31 -1.21 13.65
C SER A 123 -7.33 -0.06 13.60
N SER A 124 -6.87 1.16 13.32
CA SER A 124 -7.64 2.41 13.33
C SER A 124 -8.07 2.88 11.93
N CYS A 125 -7.97 2.02 10.90
CA CYS A 125 -8.36 2.36 9.53
C CYS A 125 -9.76 2.99 9.42
N TYR A 126 -10.70 2.58 10.27
CA TYR A 126 -12.05 3.16 10.33
C TYR A 126 -12.04 4.66 10.71
N ALA A 127 -11.16 5.07 11.62
CA ALA A 127 -11.03 6.46 12.06
C ALA A 127 -10.43 7.33 10.95
N PHE A 128 -9.41 6.83 10.25
CA PHE A 128 -8.85 7.51 9.07
C PHE A 128 -9.92 7.68 7.98
N SER A 129 -10.65 6.62 7.63
CA SER A 129 -11.72 6.71 6.63
C SER A 129 -12.80 7.72 7.01
N ALA A 130 -13.22 7.77 8.28
CA ALA A 130 -14.24 8.70 8.74
C ALA A 130 -13.74 10.16 8.74
N ILE A 131 -12.53 10.39 9.25
CA ILE A 131 -11.97 11.73 9.34
C ILE A 131 -11.63 12.29 7.95
N ASP A 132 -11.01 11.52 7.06
CA ASP A 132 -10.66 11.98 5.71
C ASP A 132 -11.92 12.37 4.91
N ALA A 133 -13.04 11.67 5.12
CA ALA A 133 -14.33 12.03 4.53
C ALA A 133 -14.87 13.36 5.08
N ILE A 134 -14.75 13.60 6.40
CA ILE A 134 -15.17 14.85 7.05
C ILE A 134 -14.29 16.02 6.59
N GLU A 135 -12.97 15.84 6.55
CA GLU A 135 -12.00 16.83 6.06
C GLU A 135 -12.32 17.22 4.62
N SER A 136 -12.60 16.23 3.76
CA SER A 136 -12.95 16.47 2.37
C SER A 136 -14.26 17.23 2.22
N GLN A 137 -15.30 16.83 2.96
CA GLN A 137 -16.60 17.51 2.93
C GLN A 137 -16.50 18.97 3.40
N TYR A 138 -15.72 19.20 4.45
CA TYR A 138 -15.46 20.55 4.96
C TYR A 138 -14.69 21.39 3.93
N ALA A 139 -13.67 20.83 3.29
CA ALA A 139 -12.90 21.51 2.24
C ALA A 139 -13.76 21.85 1.01
N ILE A 140 -14.67 20.96 0.60
CA ILE A 140 -15.62 21.21 -0.50
C ILE A 140 -16.52 22.42 -0.17
N HIS A 141 -16.97 22.56 1.07
CA HIS A 141 -17.87 23.65 1.47
C HIS A 141 -17.17 24.98 1.76
N THR A 142 -15.97 24.93 2.34
CA THR A 142 -15.30 26.12 2.90
C THR A 142 -14.08 26.57 2.11
N GLY A 143 -13.55 25.70 1.24
CA GLY A 143 -12.26 25.91 0.59
C GLY A 143 -11.04 25.71 1.49
N VAL A 144 -11.23 25.32 2.76
CA VAL A 144 -10.16 25.08 3.73
C VAL A 144 -10.07 23.60 4.02
N LEU A 145 -8.89 22.99 3.89
CA LEU A 145 -8.66 21.59 4.22
C LEU A 145 -8.12 21.48 5.66
N PRO A 146 -8.94 21.08 6.65
CA PRO A 146 -8.49 20.94 8.02
C PRO A 146 -7.67 19.67 8.20
N ASN A 147 -6.78 19.67 9.19
CA ASN A 147 -6.10 18.47 9.66
C ASN A 147 -6.68 18.09 11.03
N LEU A 148 -7.67 17.20 11.03
CA LEU A 148 -8.40 16.74 12.20
C LEU A 148 -7.70 15.55 12.88
N SER A 149 -7.95 15.36 14.17
CA SER A 149 -7.39 14.24 14.94
C SER A 149 -8.04 12.91 14.56
N LYS A 150 -7.21 11.87 14.41
CA LYS A 150 -7.63 10.46 14.29
C LYS A 150 -7.47 9.70 15.63
N GLN A 151 -6.88 10.38 16.63
CA GLN A 151 -6.58 9.91 17.98
C GLN A 151 -7.67 10.34 18.97
#